data_AF-A0A2P5LNB7-F1
#
_entry.id   AF-A0A2P5LNB7-F1
#
_cell.length_a   1.000
_cell.length_b   1.000
_cell.length_c   1.000
_cell.angle_alpha   90.00
_cell.angle_beta   90.00
_cell.angle_gamma   90.00
#
_symmetry.space_group_name_H-M   'P 1'
#
loop_
_entity.id
_entity.type
_entity.pdbx_description
1 polymer ?
#
loop_
_entity_poly.entity_id
_entity_poly.type
_entity_poly.pdbx_seq_one_letter_code
_entity_poly.pdbx_strand_id
1 'polypeptide(L)'
;GPAGPPPARMGEAPPPDAPGCAGAVARYRSVIDNDLAMGHVNRSVHAQISNEIGEAASACSNGQDGRAISLLRASKSRHGYPG
;
A
#
# COMPACT_ATOMS: atom_id res chain seq x y z
N GLY A 1 34.09 1.14 5.24
CA GLY A 1 32.79 0.63 5.76
C GLY A 1 31.90 0.30 4.57
N PRO A 2 30.86 -0.54 4.73
CA PRO A 2 29.95 -0.81 3.62
C PRO A 2 29.24 0.49 3.24
N ALA A 3 29.13 0.74 1.94
CA ALA A 3 28.41 1.88 1.40
C ALA A 3 26.93 1.78 1.81
N GLY A 4 26.38 2.87 2.32
CA GLY A 4 24.95 2.96 2.63
C GLY A 4 24.10 2.75 1.37
N PRO A 5 22.86 2.27 1.51
CA PRO A 5 21.97 2.05 0.37
C PRO A 5 21.75 3.37 -0.38
N PRO A 6 21.64 3.33 -1.73
CA PRO A 6 21.41 4.52 -2.52
C PRO A 6 20.06 5.16 -2.17
N PRO A 7 19.93 6.49 -2.26
CA PRO A 7 18.64 7.15 -2.09
C PRO A 7 17.65 6.62 -3.14
N ALA A 8 16.41 6.39 -2.71
CA ALA A 8 15.32 6.03 -3.62
C ALA A 8 15.20 7.09 -4.72
N ARG A 9 15.13 6.65 -5.98
CA ARG A 9 14.91 7.55 -7.11
C ARG A 9 13.50 8.14 -7.02
N MET A 10 13.38 9.45 -7.10
CA MET A 10 12.08 10.14 -7.18
C MET A 10 11.30 9.59 -8.37
N GLY A 11 10.26 8.81 -8.11
CA GLY A 11 9.42 8.14 -9.13
C GLY A 11 9.18 6.66 -8.88
N GLU A 12 10.04 5.99 -8.09
CA GLU A 12 9.87 4.58 -7.76
C GLU A 12 8.96 4.43 -6.53
N ALA A 13 7.91 3.59 -6.65
CA ALA A 13 7.13 3.23 -5.48
C ALA A 13 8.04 2.49 -4.48
N PRO A 14 7.96 2.81 -3.17
CA PRO A 14 8.82 2.19 -2.19
C PRO A 14 8.64 0.67 -2.19
N PRO A 15 9.70 -0.11 -1.91
CA PRO A 15 9.56 -1.56 -1.85
C PRO A 15 8.54 -1.96 -0.77
N PRO A 16 7.83 -3.09 -0.91
CA PRO A 16 6.86 -3.56 0.07
C PRO A 16 7.40 -3.68 1.50
N ASP A 17 8.71 -3.93 1.64
CA ASP A 17 9.39 -4.07 2.92
C ASP A 17 9.95 -2.73 3.46
N ALA A 18 9.65 -1.61 2.81
CA ALA A 18 10.00 -0.30 3.34
C ALA A 18 9.34 -0.08 4.71
N PRO A 19 10.05 0.50 5.69
CA PRO A 19 9.48 0.78 6.99
C PRO A 19 8.37 1.84 6.90
N GLY A 20 7.46 1.84 7.88
CA GLY A 20 6.40 2.84 8.00
C GLY A 20 5.25 2.67 7.01
N CYS A 21 4.48 3.76 6.81
CA CYS A 21 3.29 3.72 5.97
C CYS A 21 3.58 3.41 4.49
N ALA A 22 4.78 3.74 4.01
CA ALA A 22 5.15 3.62 2.62
C ALA A 22 5.21 2.15 2.15
N GLY A 23 5.88 1.28 2.90
CA GLY A 23 5.89 -0.16 2.60
C GLY A 23 4.54 -0.81 2.85
N ALA A 24 3.80 -0.39 3.88
CA ALA A 24 2.44 -0.90 4.12
C ALA A 24 1.50 -0.63 2.94
N VAL A 25 1.57 0.56 2.34
CA VAL A 25 0.85 0.91 1.11
C VAL A 25 1.31 0.03 -0.05
N ALA A 26 2.61 -0.07 -0.29
CA ALA A 26 3.16 -0.84 -1.41
C ALA A 26 2.80 -2.35 -1.32
N ARG A 27 2.92 -2.93 -0.13
CA ARG A 27 2.55 -4.32 0.13
C ARG A 27 1.08 -4.58 -0.13
N TYR A 28 0.19 -3.71 0.36
CA TYR A 28 -1.24 -3.92 0.17
C TYR A 28 -1.63 -3.78 -1.31
N ARG A 29 -1.05 -2.81 -2.05
CA ARG A 29 -1.22 -2.72 -3.52
C ARG A 29 -0.84 -4.03 -4.21
N SER A 30 0.34 -4.56 -3.89
CA SER A 30 0.81 -5.80 -4.51
C SER A 30 -0.10 -7.00 -4.25
N VAL A 31 -0.71 -7.10 -3.06
CA VAL A 31 -1.68 -8.16 -2.75
C VAL A 31 -2.93 -8.03 -3.63
N ILE A 32 -3.49 -6.82 -3.71
CA ILE A 32 -4.72 -6.55 -4.45
C ILE A 32 -4.54 -6.74 -5.96
N ASP A 33 -3.40 -6.32 -6.49
CA ASP A 33 -3.05 -6.55 -7.90
C ASP A 33 -2.87 -8.05 -8.19
N ASN A 34 -2.25 -8.81 -7.28
CA ASN A 34 -2.13 -10.26 -7.42
C ASN A 34 -3.50 -10.94 -7.37
N ASP A 35 -4.38 -10.53 -6.47
CA ASP A 35 -5.72 -11.10 -6.36
C ASP A 35 -6.57 -10.85 -7.61
N LEU A 36 -6.42 -9.70 -8.26
CA LEU A 36 -7.07 -9.46 -9.55
C LEU A 36 -6.49 -10.39 -10.63
N ALA A 37 -5.16 -10.53 -10.67
CA ALA A 37 -4.48 -11.39 -11.64
C ALA A 37 -4.83 -12.88 -11.47
N MET A 38 -5.00 -13.34 -10.23
CA MET A 38 -5.38 -14.70 -9.88
C MET A 38 -6.90 -14.94 -9.96
N GLY A 39 -7.70 -13.88 -10.13
CA GLY A 39 -9.15 -13.96 -10.17
C GLY A 39 -9.83 -14.12 -8.81
N HIS A 40 -9.14 -13.86 -7.71
CA HIS A 40 -9.70 -13.85 -6.36
C HIS A 40 -10.62 -12.64 -6.12
N VAL A 41 -10.35 -11.52 -6.80
CA VAL A 41 -11.22 -10.35 -6.82
C VAL A 41 -11.59 -9.97 -8.26
N ASN A 42 -12.76 -9.36 -8.42
CA ASN A 42 -13.15 -8.79 -9.71
C ASN A 42 -12.61 -7.35 -9.88
N ARG A 43 -12.69 -6.83 -11.11
CA ARG A 43 -12.22 -5.47 -11.44
C ARG A 43 -12.86 -4.36 -10.61
N SER A 44 -14.13 -4.50 -10.24
CA SER A 44 -14.84 -3.49 -9.46
C SER A 44 -14.32 -3.43 -8.02
N VAL A 45 -14.11 -4.60 -7.40
CA VAL A 45 -13.54 -4.71 -6.04
C VAL A 45 -12.10 -4.21 -6.02
N HIS A 46 -11.29 -4.64 -7.01
CA HIS A 46 -9.93 -4.13 -7.19
C HIS A 46 -9.90 -2.60 -7.26
N ALA A 47 -10.69 -1.99 -8.14
CA ALA A 47 -10.73 -0.54 -8.30
C ALA A 47 -11.16 0.19 -7.01
N GLN A 48 -12.14 -0.35 -6.28
CA GLN A 48 -12.55 0.21 -4.99
C GLN A 48 -11.38 0.19 -3.99
N ILE A 49 -10.71 -0.94 -3.83
CA ILE A 49 -9.60 -1.07 -2.89
C ILE A 49 -8.41 -0.20 -3.32
N SER A 50 -8.11 -0.11 -4.62
CA SER A 50 -7.05 0.76 -5.14
C SER A 50 -7.28 2.24 -4.79
N ASN A 51 -8.53 2.72 -4.85
CA ASN A 51 -8.88 4.08 -4.45
C ASN A 51 -8.65 4.30 -2.95
N GLU A 52 -9.07 3.36 -2.11
CA GLU A 52 -8.86 3.40 -0.65
C GLU A 52 -7.36 3.39 -0.30
N ILE A 53 -6.54 2.64 -1.04
CA ILE A 53 -5.08 2.68 -0.89
C ILE A 53 -4.49 4.01 -1.38
N GLY A 54 -5.08 4.63 -2.41
CA GLY A 54 -4.71 5.96 -2.89
C GLY A 54 -4.85 7.03 -1.80
N GLU A 55 -5.93 6.99 -1.02
CA GLU A 55 -6.13 7.88 0.13
C GLU A 55 -5.07 7.66 1.22
N ALA A 56 -4.79 6.40 1.57
CA ALA A 56 -3.74 6.07 2.53
C ALA A 56 -2.35 6.52 2.06
N ALA A 57 -2.05 6.35 0.78
CA ALA A 57 -0.79 6.81 0.18
C ALA A 57 -0.66 8.34 0.25
N SER A 58 -1.75 9.06 0.00
CA SER A 58 -1.78 10.52 0.08
C SER A 58 -1.58 11.01 1.53
N ALA A 59 -2.17 10.33 2.51
CA ALA A 59 -1.91 10.61 3.92
C ALA A 59 -0.43 10.34 4.28
N CYS A 60 0.13 9.23 3.81
CA CYS A 60 1.53 8.85 4.02
C CYS A 60 2.51 9.88 3.44
N SER A 61 2.31 10.34 2.20
CA SER A 61 3.17 11.34 1.58
C SER A 61 3.11 12.71 2.27
N ASN A 62 2.03 12.98 3.00
CA ASN A 62 1.85 14.18 3.82
C ASN A 62 2.40 14.03 5.26
N GLY A 63 3.13 12.94 5.56
CA GLY A 63 3.70 12.66 6.89
C GLY A 63 2.66 12.22 7.94
N GLN A 64 1.47 11.79 7.50
CA GLN A 64 0.38 11.36 8.38
C GLN A 64 0.36 9.84 8.55
N ASP A 65 1.48 9.25 8.96
CA ASP A 65 1.69 7.79 9.00
C ASP A 65 0.58 7.04 9.77
N GLY A 66 0.22 7.51 10.97
CA GLY A 66 -0.83 6.89 11.78
C GLY A 66 -2.20 6.89 11.10
N ARG A 67 -2.53 7.96 10.36
CA ARG A 67 -3.75 8.03 9.54
C ARG A 67 -3.67 7.06 8.37
N ALA A 68 -2.55 7.02 7.65
CA ALA A 68 -2.34 6.10 6.54
C ALA A 68 -2.55 4.65 6.96
N ILE A 69 -1.92 4.22 8.07
CA ILE A 69 -2.08 2.87 8.61
C ILE A 69 -3.54 2.59 9.01
N SER A 70 -4.23 3.56 9.61
CA SER A 70 -5.63 3.41 10.01
C SER A 70 -6.55 3.25 8.80
N LEU A 71 -6.32 4.00 7.71
CA LEU A 71 -7.04 3.87 6.44
C LEU A 71 -6.82 2.48 5.82
N LEU A 72 -5.59 1.98 5.79
CA LEU A 72 -5.28 0.64 5.28
C LEU A 72 -5.99 -0.44 6.10
N ARG A 73 -5.98 -0.37 7.44
CA ARG A 73 -6.69 -1.31 8.31
C ARG A 73 -8.20 -1.28 8.07
N ALA A 74 -8.77 -0.09 7.92
CA ALA A 74 -10.20 0.06 7.63
C ALA A 74 -10.56 -0.56 6.28
N SER A 75 -9.73 -0.36 5.24
CA SER A 75 -9.89 -1.01 3.94
C SER A 75 -9.83 -2.53 4.06
N LYS A 76 -8.76 -3.06 4.66
CA LYS A 76 -8.58 -4.49 4.86
C LYS A 76 -9.78 -5.13 5.57
N SER A 77 -10.27 -4.51 6.64
CA SER A 77 -11.45 -4.96 7.39
C SER A 77 -12.71 -5.01 6.54
N ARG A 78 -12.97 -3.97 5.71
CA ARG A 78 -14.13 -3.93 4.80
C ARG A 78 -14.11 -5.05 3.76
N HIS A 79 -12.93 -5.47 3.32
CA HIS A 79 -12.73 -6.39 2.20
C HIS A 79 -12.25 -7.78 2.63
N GLY A 80 -12.19 -8.07 3.93
CA GLY A 80 -11.85 -9.40 4.46
C GLY A 80 -10.35 -9.73 4.47
N TYR A 81 -9.48 -8.74 4.31
CA TYR A 81 -8.03 -8.92 4.39
C TYR A 81 -7.54 -8.85 5.85
N PRO A 82 -6.54 -9.65 6.24
CA PRO A 82 -5.98 -9.61 7.58
C PRO A 82 -5.27 -8.27 7.87
N GLY A 83 -5.54 -7.74 9.06
CA GLY A 83 -5.11 -6.44 9.59
C GLY A 83 -3.66 -6.39 10.02
#